data_AF-A0AAP3M4P2-F1
#
_entry.id   AF-A0AAP3M4P2-F1
#
_cell.length_a   1.000
_cell.length_b   1.000
_cell.length_c   1.000
_cell.angle_alpha   90.00
_cell.angle_beta   90.00
_cell.angle_gamma   90.00
#
_symmetry.space_group_name_H-M   'P 1'
#
loop_
_entity.id
_entity.type
_entity.pdbx_description
1 polymer ?
#
loop_
_entity_poly.entity_id
_entity_poly.type
_entity_poly.pdbx_seq_one_letter_code
_entity_poly.pdbx_strand_id
1 'polypeptide(L)'
;MKTITIAGAFALMAGSALAHATLAEKEAQAGSTTKITLRVPHGCQGEATNKVRLTLPDGFYAAKPMPKAGWELQTQTGPYATPYNNHGREMTEGLREVIWSGGHLEDGWYDEFTVRGTIGKNIAPGTVLYFPALQTCANGIADWTDVSGSHDVANPAPKITVVAAAMDHGHGHQHSSSSGETVTLGALEISNPFSRATLPNAPVAGGFMTITNTGKAADRLIGAASDVAGHMEVHEMAMNGDVMQMRELKDGLEIPAGATVTLKPGSFHLMFMDLKEPLVEGETVSVTLTFEQAGDVTLPLSIGAINAKSHGGHMNHSGHGNHGDHGHGSK
;
A
#
# COMPACT_ATOMS: atom_id res chain seq x y z
N MET A 1 0.11 -48.40 56.42
CA MET A 1 0.64 -47.43 55.43
C MET A 1 0.24 -47.93 54.05
N LYS A 2 -0.73 -47.28 53.38
CA LYS A 2 -1.09 -47.56 51.99
C LYS A 2 -0.96 -46.26 51.22
N THR A 3 0.13 -46.13 50.47
CA THR A 3 0.40 -45.07 49.52
C THR A 3 -0.51 -45.28 48.30
N ILE A 4 -1.37 -44.30 48.02
CA ILE A 4 -2.17 -44.24 46.79
C ILE A 4 -1.42 -43.29 45.85
N THR A 5 -0.84 -43.85 44.79
CA THR A 5 -0.14 -43.11 43.75
C THR A 5 -1.17 -42.59 42.74
N ILE A 6 -1.32 -41.26 42.65
CA ILE A 6 -2.12 -40.60 41.62
C ILE A 6 -1.24 -40.47 40.37
N ALA A 7 -1.52 -41.25 39.34
CA ALA A 7 -0.93 -41.08 38.02
C ALA A 7 -1.68 -39.96 37.29
N GLY A 8 -1.09 -38.77 37.23
CA GLY A 8 -1.58 -37.67 36.42
C GLY A 8 -1.30 -37.93 34.94
N ALA A 9 -2.34 -38.09 34.14
CA ALA A 9 -2.24 -38.13 32.69
C ALA A 9 -1.94 -36.72 32.17
N PHE A 10 -0.68 -36.44 31.85
CA PHE A 10 -0.27 -35.26 31.09
C PHE A 10 -0.66 -35.50 29.62
N ALA A 11 -1.79 -34.94 29.21
CA ALA A 11 -2.15 -34.86 27.80
C ALA A 11 -1.22 -33.84 27.12
N LEU A 12 -0.19 -34.34 26.43
CA LEU A 12 0.62 -33.55 25.50
C LEU A 12 -0.30 -33.05 24.37
N MET A 13 -0.72 -31.78 24.44
CA MET A 13 -1.23 -31.10 23.26
C MET A 13 -0.05 -30.88 22.31
N ALA A 14 0.13 -31.77 21.34
CA ALA A 14 1.00 -31.54 20.20
C ALA A 14 0.38 -30.40 19.37
N GLY A 15 0.78 -29.16 19.66
CA GLY A 15 0.51 -28.05 18.78
C GLY A 15 1.16 -28.34 17.43
N SER A 16 0.40 -28.24 16.35
CA SER A 16 0.90 -28.38 14.99
C SER A 16 2.06 -27.40 14.81
N ALA A 17 3.29 -27.90 14.72
CA ALA A 17 4.40 -27.08 14.26
C ALA A 17 4.06 -26.65 12.83
N LEU A 18 3.83 -25.35 12.61
CA LEU A 18 3.57 -24.77 11.30
C LEU A 18 4.85 -24.86 10.45
N ALA A 19 5.07 -26.01 9.83
CA ALA A 19 6.28 -26.31 9.06
C ALA A 19 6.21 -25.82 7.60
N HIS A 20 5.07 -25.27 7.16
CA HIS A 20 4.85 -24.88 5.78
C HIS A 20 5.06 -23.39 5.58
N ALA A 21 5.55 -23.02 4.40
CA ALA A 21 5.53 -21.63 4.00
C ALA A 21 4.09 -21.10 3.93
N THR A 22 3.88 -19.86 4.34
CA THR A 22 2.56 -19.22 4.38
C THR A 22 2.62 -17.83 3.77
N LEU A 23 1.47 -17.27 3.42
CA LEU A 23 1.36 -15.84 3.16
C LEU A 23 0.88 -15.14 4.44
N ALA A 24 1.39 -13.94 4.72
CA ALA A 24 0.88 -13.11 5.82
C ALA A 24 -0.58 -12.70 5.55
N GLU A 25 -0.88 -12.44 4.28
CA GLU A 25 -2.20 -12.10 3.79
C GLU A 25 -3.00 -13.38 3.53
N LYS A 26 -4.27 -13.42 3.97
CA LYS A 26 -5.19 -14.53 3.68
C LYS A 26 -6.13 -14.22 2.52
N GLU A 27 -6.39 -12.94 2.32
CA GLU A 27 -7.36 -12.44 1.37
C GLU A 27 -6.85 -11.16 0.72
N ALA A 28 -7.29 -10.89 -0.50
CA ALA A 28 -7.07 -9.61 -1.16
C ALA A 28 -8.28 -9.23 -2.01
N GLN A 29 -8.61 -7.94 -2.05
CA GLN A 29 -9.74 -7.46 -2.85
C GLN A 29 -9.42 -7.47 -4.34
N ALA A 30 -10.37 -7.88 -5.18
CA ALA A 30 -10.24 -7.74 -6.62
C ALA A 30 -10.00 -6.27 -7.01
N GLY A 31 -9.03 -6.01 -7.88
CA GLY A 31 -8.68 -4.66 -8.33
C GLY A 31 -7.78 -3.87 -7.38
N SER A 32 -7.52 -4.35 -6.17
CA SER A 32 -6.68 -3.63 -5.21
C SER A 32 -5.20 -3.92 -5.39
N THR A 33 -4.37 -2.97 -4.97
CA THR A 33 -2.93 -3.18 -4.82
C THR A 33 -2.64 -3.70 -3.43
N THR A 34 -1.94 -4.82 -3.33
CA THR A 34 -1.60 -5.48 -2.08
C THR A 34 -0.13 -5.85 -2.02
N LYS A 35 0.37 -6.05 -0.80
CA LYS A 35 1.61 -6.78 -0.55
C LYS A 35 1.25 -8.27 -0.44
N ILE A 36 2.14 -9.12 -0.94
CA ILE A 36 2.14 -10.57 -0.77
C ILE A 36 3.44 -10.90 -0.06
N THR A 37 3.33 -11.37 1.18
CA THR A 37 4.47 -11.60 2.06
C THR A 37 4.59 -13.08 2.34
N LEU A 38 5.52 -13.73 1.66
CA LEU A 38 5.84 -15.13 1.90
C LEU A 38 6.65 -15.25 3.19
N ARG A 39 6.12 -15.99 4.15
CA ARG A 39 6.79 -16.40 5.39
C ARG A 39 7.42 -17.77 5.20
N VAL A 40 8.74 -17.83 5.27
CA VAL A 40 9.50 -19.08 5.33
C VAL A 40 9.81 -19.36 6.80
N PRO A 41 9.27 -20.45 7.40
CA PRO A 41 9.26 -20.62 8.85
C PRO A 41 10.60 -21.08 9.44
N HIS A 42 11.41 -21.79 8.65
CA HIS A 42 12.66 -22.41 9.06
C HIS A 42 13.49 -22.77 7.82
N GLY A 43 14.66 -23.35 8.06
CA GLY A 43 15.52 -24.01 7.10
C GLY A 43 14.87 -25.24 6.49
N CYS A 44 15.60 -26.04 5.72
CA CYS A 44 15.06 -27.28 5.19
C CYS A 44 15.99 -28.44 5.53
N GLN A 45 15.42 -29.46 6.15
CA GLN A 45 16.15 -30.61 6.69
C GLN A 45 17.25 -30.23 7.71
N GLY A 46 17.03 -29.19 8.52
CA GLY A 46 18.02 -28.70 9.49
C GLY A 46 19.08 -27.77 8.92
N GLU A 47 19.06 -27.52 7.61
CA GLU A 47 20.05 -26.69 6.92
C GLU A 47 19.50 -25.29 6.64
N ALA A 48 20.39 -24.29 6.67
CA ALA A 48 20.00 -22.91 6.42
C ALA A 48 19.50 -22.71 4.97
N THR A 49 18.40 -21.95 4.84
CA THR A 49 17.88 -21.54 3.54
C THR A 49 18.80 -20.51 2.91
N ASN A 50 19.16 -20.75 1.65
CA ASN A 50 20.02 -19.85 0.88
C ASN A 50 19.36 -19.30 -0.39
N LYS A 51 18.22 -19.86 -0.79
CA LYS A 51 17.45 -19.37 -1.93
C LYS A 51 15.96 -19.61 -1.73
N VAL A 52 15.17 -18.60 -2.07
CA VAL A 52 13.71 -18.63 -2.07
C VAL A 52 13.23 -18.15 -3.43
N ARG A 53 12.43 -18.97 -4.09
CA ARG A 53 11.79 -18.66 -5.36
C ARG A 53 10.28 -18.58 -5.15
N LEU A 54 9.67 -17.52 -5.65
CA LEU A 54 8.22 -17.31 -5.61
C LEU A 54 7.71 -17.14 -7.04
N THR A 55 6.79 -18.01 -7.45
CA THR A 55 6.08 -17.91 -8.72
C THR A 55 4.80 -17.11 -8.52
N LEU A 56 4.57 -16.12 -9.38
CA LEU A 56 3.41 -15.24 -9.33
C LEU A 56 2.30 -15.80 -10.22
N PRO A 57 1.07 -15.95 -9.71
CA PRO A 57 -0.05 -16.49 -10.50
C PRO A 57 -0.53 -15.48 -11.54
N ASP A 58 -1.27 -15.96 -12.54
CA ASP A 58 -2.10 -15.06 -13.36
C ASP A 58 -3.17 -14.39 -12.49
N GLY A 59 -3.54 -13.16 -12.84
CA GLY A 59 -4.40 -12.35 -11.99
C GLY A 59 -3.66 -11.53 -10.93
N PHE A 60 -2.35 -11.72 -10.76
CA PHE A 60 -1.49 -10.83 -9.97
C PHE A 60 -0.54 -10.07 -10.91
N TYR A 61 -0.76 -8.78 -11.03
CA TYR A 61 -0.16 -7.93 -12.06
C TYR A 61 0.71 -6.83 -11.46
N ALA A 62 1.47 -6.16 -12.35
CA ALA A 62 2.31 -5.01 -12.00
C ALA A 62 3.23 -5.26 -10.79
N ALA A 63 3.68 -6.51 -10.65
CA ALA A 63 4.38 -6.96 -9.46
C ALA A 63 5.78 -6.34 -9.36
N LYS A 64 6.16 -5.95 -8.14
CA LYS A 64 7.42 -5.36 -7.76
C LYS A 64 7.94 -6.04 -6.49
N PRO A 65 9.01 -6.83 -6.58
CA PRO A 65 9.59 -7.50 -5.42
C PRO A 65 10.39 -6.50 -4.56
N MET A 66 10.39 -6.73 -3.26
CA MET A 66 11.17 -5.94 -2.32
C MET A 66 12.63 -6.45 -2.27
N PRO A 67 13.62 -5.60 -2.57
CA PRO A 67 15.02 -5.92 -2.30
C PRO A 67 15.22 -6.21 -0.81
N LYS A 68 16.07 -7.18 -0.49
CA LYS A 68 16.29 -7.63 0.88
C LYS A 68 17.79 -7.63 1.17
N ALA A 69 18.18 -6.94 2.24
CA ALA A 69 19.59 -6.85 2.63
C ALA A 69 20.17 -8.26 2.88
N GLY A 70 21.36 -8.53 2.34
CA GLY A 70 22.01 -9.84 2.44
C GLY A 70 21.48 -10.89 1.45
N TRP A 71 20.54 -10.55 0.57
CA TRP A 71 20.04 -11.42 -0.48
C TRP A 71 20.19 -10.75 -1.85
N GLU A 72 20.65 -11.50 -2.84
CA GLU A 72 20.61 -11.10 -4.24
C GLU A 72 19.19 -11.31 -4.78
N LEU A 73 18.64 -10.30 -5.45
CA LEU A 73 17.30 -10.34 -6.04
C LEU A 73 17.41 -10.50 -7.56
N GLN A 74 16.79 -11.57 -8.07
CA GLN A 74 16.63 -11.84 -9.50
C GLN A 74 15.14 -11.95 -9.85
N THR A 75 14.81 -11.54 -11.07
CA THR A 75 13.43 -11.53 -11.56
C THR A 75 13.35 -12.14 -12.95
N GLN A 76 12.25 -12.83 -13.24
CA GLN A 76 11.96 -13.33 -14.58
C GLN A 76 10.60 -12.83 -15.06
N THR A 77 10.62 -12.19 -16.22
CA THR A 77 9.43 -11.73 -16.94
C THR A 77 8.93 -12.83 -17.87
N GLY A 78 7.62 -12.91 -18.04
CA GLY A 78 6.98 -13.82 -18.97
C GLY A 78 5.58 -13.36 -19.35
N PRO A 79 4.94 -14.04 -20.31
CA PRO A 79 3.60 -13.69 -20.75
C PRO A 79 2.57 -13.90 -19.63
N TYR A 80 1.54 -13.06 -19.60
CA TYR A 80 0.33 -13.31 -18.83
C TYR A 80 -0.62 -14.18 -19.65
N ALA A 81 -1.26 -15.16 -19.02
CA ALA A 81 -2.32 -15.93 -19.67
C ALA A 81 -3.54 -15.07 -19.99
N THR A 82 -3.80 -14.06 -19.16
CA THR A 82 -4.82 -13.04 -19.42
C THR A 82 -4.18 -11.66 -19.41
N PRO A 83 -4.04 -11.00 -20.59
CA PRO A 83 -3.60 -9.61 -20.67
C PRO A 83 -4.50 -8.69 -19.84
N TYR A 84 -3.95 -7.59 -19.35
CA TYR A 84 -4.71 -6.59 -18.63
C TYR A 84 -4.46 -5.20 -19.19
N ASN A 85 -5.46 -4.33 -19.10
CA ASN A 85 -5.29 -2.94 -19.49
C ASN A 85 -4.76 -2.13 -18.31
N ASN A 86 -3.63 -1.46 -18.52
CA ASN A 86 -3.03 -0.51 -17.60
C ASN A 86 -3.07 0.88 -18.23
N HIS A 87 -4.02 1.72 -17.80
CA HIS A 87 -4.17 3.11 -18.27
C HIS A 87 -4.18 3.26 -19.80
N GLY A 88 -4.95 2.42 -20.49
CA GLY A 88 -5.09 2.44 -21.95
C GLY A 88 -4.04 1.62 -22.70
N ARG A 89 -3.02 1.10 -22.02
CA ARG A 89 -2.03 0.19 -22.59
C ARG A 89 -2.36 -1.25 -22.23
N GLU A 90 -2.48 -2.10 -23.24
CA GLU A 90 -2.57 -3.54 -23.00
C GLU A 90 -1.20 -4.08 -22.56
N MET A 91 -1.20 -4.79 -21.46
CA MET A 91 -0.03 -5.43 -20.88
C MET A 91 -0.19 -6.94 -21.10
N THR A 92 0.66 -7.50 -21.94
CA THR A 92 0.65 -8.93 -22.31
C THR A 92 1.69 -9.76 -21.57
N GLU A 93 2.65 -9.11 -20.92
CA GLU A 93 3.73 -9.75 -20.16
C GLU A 93 4.13 -8.92 -18.93
N GLY A 94 4.79 -9.57 -17.99
CA GLY A 94 5.37 -8.94 -16.82
C GLY A 94 6.02 -9.95 -15.89
N LEU A 95 6.31 -9.54 -14.66
CA LEU A 95 7.01 -10.38 -13.69
C LEU A 95 6.21 -11.66 -13.38
N ARG A 96 6.82 -12.83 -13.55
CA ARG A 96 6.23 -14.15 -13.26
C ARG A 96 6.96 -14.90 -12.16
N GLU A 97 8.23 -14.58 -11.93
CA GLU A 97 9.03 -15.24 -10.90
C GLU A 97 10.00 -14.27 -10.23
N VAL A 98 10.12 -14.42 -8.92
CA VAL A 98 11.05 -13.68 -8.07
C VAL A 98 11.95 -14.69 -7.37
N ILE A 99 13.25 -14.41 -7.35
CA ILE A 99 14.25 -15.23 -6.69
C ILE A 99 15.07 -14.35 -5.75
N TRP A 100 15.09 -14.69 -4.47
CA TRP A 100 16.08 -14.19 -3.52
C TRP A 100 17.12 -15.28 -3.29
N SER A 101 18.40 -15.01 -3.49
CA SER A 101 19.48 -16.00 -3.34
C SER A 101 20.70 -15.45 -2.60
N GLY A 102 21.58 -16.35 -2.15
CA GLY A 102 22.82 -15.99 -1.46
C GLY A 102 22.63 -15.58 -0.01
N GLY A 103 21.40 -15.61 0.50
CA GLY A 103 21.10 -15.34 1.89
C GLY A 103 21.42 -16.50 2.82
N HIS A 104 21.17 -16.28 4.10
CA HIS A 104 21.39 -17.27 5.15
C HIS A 104 20.29 -17.13 6.20
N LEU A 105 19.26 -17.96 6.09
CA LEU A 105 18.21 -18.10 7.09
C LEU A 105 18.43 -19.42 7.83
N GLU A 106 18.86 -19.35 9.09
CA GLU A 106 19.10 -20.51 9.95
C GLU A 106 17.83 -21.33 10.17
N ASP A 107 17.99 -22.63 10.46
CA ASP A 107 16.86 -23.53 10.67
C ASP A 107 15.96 -23.11 11.84
N GLY A 108 16.53 -22.49 12.87
CA GLY A 108 15.78 -22.02 14.03
C GLY A 108 15.01 -20.70 13.84
N TRP A 109 15.11 -20.06 12.67
CA TRP A 109 14.56 -18.72 12.44
C TRP A 109 13.58 -18.73 11.27
N TYR A 110 12.62 -17.80 11.32
CA TYR A 110 11.75 -17.51 10.19
C TYR A 110 12.16 -16.21 9.52
N ASP A 111 11.75 -16.04 8.27
CA ASP A 111 11.93 -14.79 7.53
C ASP A 111 10.79 -14.52 6.55
N GLU A 112 10.74 -13.28 6.06
CA GLU A 112 9.73 -12.78 5.14
C GLU A 112 10.33 -12.28 3.82
N PHE A 113 9.62 -12.59 2.73
CA PHE A 113 9.95 -12.23 1.35
C PHE A 113 8.72 -11.60 0.69
N THR A 114 8.81 -10.31 0.36
CA THR A 114 7.63 -9.51 -0.01
C THR A 114 7.62 -9.10 -1.48
N VAL A 115 6.45 -9.20 -2.11
CA VAL A 115 6.17 -8.65 -3.44
C VAL A 115 4.93 -7.78 -3.36
N ARG A 116 5.00 -6.54 -3.85
CA ARG A 116 3.82 -5.68 -4.05
C ARG A 116 3.27 -5.94 -5.45
N GLY A 117 1.96 -6.04 -5.60
CA GLY A 117 1.31 -6.12 -6.92
C GLY A 117 -0.18 -5.88 -6.83
N THR A 118 -0.87 -6.01 -7.96
CA THR A 118 -2.30 -5.69 -8.08
C THR A 118 -3.10 -6.93 -8.42
N ILE A 119 -4.15 -7.20 -7.68
CA ILE A 119 -5.12 -8.25 -8.03
C ILE A 119 -5.95 -7.73 -9.20
N GLY A 120 -6.08 -8.52 -10.26
CA GLY A 120 -6.89 -8.15 -11.42
C GLY A 120 -8.33 -7.85 -11.02
N LYS A 121 -8.87 -6.71 -11.46
CA LYS A 121 -10.27 -6.30 -11.20
C LYS A 121 -11.33 -7.29 -11.72
N ASN A 122 -10.96 -8.10 -12.71
CA ASN A 122 -11.84 -9.09 -13.33
C ASN A 122 -11.75 -10.46 -12.65
N ILE A 123 -10.90 -10.63 -11.65
CA ILE A 123 -10.80 -11.88 -10.91
C ILE A 123 -12.04 -12.01 -10.02
N ALA A 124 -12.77 -13.11 -10.18
CA ALA A 124 -14.02 -13.32 -9.47
C ALA A 124 -13.77 -13.48 -7.96
N PRO A 125 -14.63 -12.90 -7.10
CA PRO A 125 -14.60 -13.18 -5.66
C PRO A 125 -14.74 -14.68 -5.39
N GLY A 126 -14.03 -15.18 -4.38
CA GLY A 126 -13.88 -16.60 -4.07
C GLY A 126 -12.78 -17.29 -4.88
N THR A 127 -12.19 -16.64 -5.89
CA THR A 127 -11.05 -17.22 -6.63
C THR A 127 -9.85 -17.36 -5.69
N VAL A 128 -9.26 -18.55 -5.65
CA VAL A 128 -8.03 -18.80 -4.89
C VAL A 128 -6.84 -18.59 -5.81
N LEU A 129 -5.94 -17.68 -5.41
CA LEU A 129 -4.67 -17.48 -6.10
C LEU A 129 -3.56 -18.15 -5.28
N TYR A 130 -2.91 -19.13 -5.89
CA TYR A 130 -1.76 -19.81 -5.32
C TYR A 130 -0.47 -19.10 -5.72
N PHE A 131 0.47 -19.03 -4.80
CA PHE A 131 1.81 -18.48 -4.96
C PHE A 131 2.82 -19.59 -4.71
N PRO A 132 3.07 -20.47 -5.72
CA PRO A 132 4.01 -21.56 -5.59
C PRO A 132 5.38 -21.07 -5.14
N ALA A 133 5.94 -21.69 -4.11
CA ALA A 133 7.22 -21.32 -3.55
C ALA A 133 8.17 -22.51 -3.51
N LEU A 134 9.44 -22.25 -3.82
CA LEU A 134 10.52 -23.23 -3.71
C LEU A 134 11.59 -22.67 -2.80
N GLN A 135 11.85 -23.37 -1.71
CA GLN A 135 12.90 -23.06 -0.76
C GLN A 135 14.08 -24.02 -1.02
N THR A 136 15.28 -23.48 -1.12
CA THR A 136 16.51 -24.25 -1.32
C THR A 136 17.46 -23.98 -0.16
N CYS A 137 18.04 -25.06 0.36
CA CYS A 137 19.09 -25.06 1.39
C CYS A 137 20.34 -25.76 0.82
N ALA A 138 21.36 -25.97 1.66
CA ALA A 138 22.60 -26.58 1.21
C ALA A 138 22.40 -27.97 0.56
N ASN A 139 21.60 -28.82 1.20
CA ASN A 139 21.41 -30.23 0.79
C ASN A 139 19.92 -30.62 0.63
N GLY A 140 19.02 -29.63 0.62
CA GLY A 140 17.59 -29.88 0.69
C GLY A 140 16.78 -28.87 -0.11
N ILE A 141 15.56 -29.28 -0.42
CA ILE A 141 14.53 -28.45 -1.05
C ILE A 141 13.24 -28.67 -0.28
N ALA A 142 12.56 -27.57 0.07
CA ALA A 142 11.16 -27.62 0.46
C ALA A 142 10.31 -27.06 -0.70
N ASP A 143 9.44 -27.91 -1.23
CA ASP A 143 8.68 -27.66 -2.46
C ASP A 143 7.21 -27.41 -2.15
N TRP A 144 6.85 -26.12 -2.05
CA TRP A 144 5.50 -25.64 -1.77
C TRP A 144 4.82 -25.21 -3.07
N THR A 145 4.82 -26.09 -4.08
CA THR A 145 4.26 -25.76 -5.42
C THR A 145 2.95 -26.46 -5.75
N ASP A 146 2.41 -27.27 -4.84
CA ASP A 146 1.13 -27.97 -5.07
C ASP A 146 -0.06 -26.99 -5.03
N VAL A 147 -0.71 -26.82 -6.18
CA VAL A 147 -1.88 -25.94 -6.38
C VAL A 147 -3.20 -26.71 -6.50
N SER A 148 -3.21 -28.01 -6.20
CA SER A 148 -4.40 -28.86 -6.35
C SER A 148 -5.56 -28.44 -5.44
N GLY A 149 -5.25 -27.76 -4.34
CA GLY A 149 -6.22 -27.39 -3.31
C GLY A 149 -6.63 -28.54 -2.40
N SER A 150 -6.03 -29.71 -2.53
CA SER A 150 -6.24 -30.83 -1.62
C SER A 150 -5.72 -30.50 -0.21
N HIS A 151 -6.42 -30.97 0.82
CA HIS A 151 -6.01 -30.79 2.21
C HIS A 151 -4.96 -31.82 2.67
N ASP A 152 -4.76 -32.89 1.89
CA ASP A 152 -3.89 -34.03 2.25
C ASP A 152 -2.51 -33.97 1.59
N VAL A 153 -2.19 -32.86 0.92
CA VAL A 153 -0.87 -32.69 0.29
C VAL A 153 0.15 -32.30 1.34
N ALA A 154 1.33 -32.93 1.26
CA ALA A 154 2.40 -32.68 2.21
C ALA A 154 2.85 -31.21 2.18
N ASN A 155 2.94 -30.62 0.99
CA ASN A 155 3.51 -29.29 0.80
C ASN A 155 2.60 -28.41 -0.08
N PRO A 156 1.48 -27.90 0.46
CA PRO A 156 0.58 -27.04 -0.30
C PRO A 156 1.25 -25.71 -0.64
N ALA A 157 0.96 -25.17 -1.83
CA ALA A 157 1.37 -23.83 -2.16
C ALA A 157 0.66 -22.79 -1.26
N PRO A 158 1.38 -21.76 -0.79
CA PRO A 158 0.79 -20.61 -0.14
C PRO A 158 -0.27 -19.97 -1.04
N LYS A 159 -1.33 -19.43 -0.46
CA LYS A 159 -2.46 -18.91 -1.24
C LYS A 159 -3.20 -17.78 -0.54
N ILE A 160 -3.90 -16.98 -1.33
CA ILE A 160 -4.92 -16.04 -0.87
C ILE A 160 -6.25 -16.35 -1.53
N THR A 161 -7.34 -15.95 -0.88
CA THR A 161 -8.66 -15.88 -1.51
C THR A 161 -8.93 -14.46 -1.98
N VAL A 162 -9.30 -14.30 -3.25
CA VAL A 162 -9.77 -13.02 -3.76
C VAL A 162 -11.16 -12.76 -3.23
N VAL A 163 -11.36 -11.62 -2.58
CA VAL A 163 -12.67 -11.19 -2.11
C VAL A 163 -13.22 -10.11 -3.02
N ALA A 164 -14.53 -9.88 -2.93
CA ALA A 164 -15.16 -8.80 -3.68
C ALA A 164 -14.45 -7.48 -3.38
N ALA A 165 -14.18 -6.71 -4.43
CA ALA A 165 -14.13 -5.27 -4.27
C ALA A 165 -15.43 -4.89 -3.55
N ALA A 166 -15.36 -4.13 -2.47
CA ALA A 166 -16.54 -3.76 -1.70
C ALA A 166 -17.61 -3.23 -2.68
N MET A 167 -18.73 -3.95 -2.81
CA MET A 167 -19.87 -3.47 -3.58
C MET A 167 -20.49 -2.34 -2.78
N ASP A 168 -20.45 -1.14 -3.34
CA ASP A 168 -21.24 0.00 -2.87
C ASP A 168 -22.72 -0.31 -3.06
N HIS A 169 -23.31 -0.97 -2.06
CA HIS A 169 -24.71 -0.84 -1.73
C HIS A 169 -24.77 0.25 -0.67
N GLY A 170 -25.35 1.38 -1.05
CA GLY A 170 -25.40 2.60 -0.25
C GLY A 170 -25.67 2.37 1.23
N HIS A 171 -24.94 3.18 2.01
CA HIS A 171 -24.91 3.32 3.47
C HIS A 171 -23.93 2.40 4.23
N GLY A 172 -22.69 2.90 4.37
CA GLY A 172 -21.91 2.79 5.62
C GLY A 172 -20.71 1.86 5.63
N HIS A 173 -19.50 2.45 5.50
CA HIS A 173 -18.17 1.98 5.96
C HIS A 173 -17.66 0.63 5.36
N GLN A 174 -16.45 0.44 4.83
CA GLN A 174 -15.21 1.23 4.83
C GLN A 174 -14.13 0.48 3.98
N HIS A 175 -13.26 1.25 3.30
CA HIS A 175 -11.90 0.93 2.79
C HIS A 175 -11.70 0.07 1.52
N SER A 176 -10.83 0.39 0.56
CA SER A 176 -10.12 1.62 0.13
C SER A 176 -9.19 1.21 -1.04
N SER A 177 -9.32 1.85 -2.20
CA SER A 177 -8.19 2.40 -2.96
C SER A 177 -8.68 3.00 -4.28
N SER A 178 -9.00 4.29 -4.30
CA SER A 178 -8.91 5.06 -5.53
C SER A 178 -8.40 6.45 -5.22
N SER A 179 -7.24 6.77 -5.78
CA SER A 179 -6.77 8.14 -5.92
C SER A 179 -7.75 8.86 -6.86
N GLY A 180 -8.65 9.66 -6.28
CA GLY A 180 -9.56 10.53 -7.03
C GLY A 180 -11.04 10.40 -6.67
N GLU A 181 -11.44 9.51 -5.78
CA GLU A 181 -12.83 9.43 -5.34
C GLU A 181 -13.15 10.52 -4.32
N THR A 182 -14.19 11.29 -4.65
CA THR A 182 -14.78 12.29 -3.78
C THR A 182 -15.47 11.58 -2.62
N VAL A 183 -14.99 11.80 -1.40
CA VAL A 183 -15.63 11.34 -0.16
C VAL A 183 -16.70 12.34 0.23
N THR A 184 -17.93 11.89 0.41
CA THR A 184 -19.05 12.74 0.83
C THR A 184 -19.35 12.57 2.32
N LEU A 185 -19.42 13.68 3.06
CA LEU A 185 -19.90 13.77 4.43
C LEU A 185 -21.04 14.79 4.50
N GLY A 186 -22.28 14.30 4.55
CA GLY A 186 -23.45 15.18 4.45
C GLY A 186 -23.45 15.97 3.13
N ALA A 187 -23.30 17.30 3.23
CA ALA A 187 -23.22 18.18 2.07
C ALA A 187 -21.78 18.57 1.69
N LEU A 188 -20.77 17.98 2.35
CA LEU A 188 -19.37 18.21 2.04
C LEU A 188 -18.85 17.12 1.10
N GLU A 189 -18.14 17.53 0.07
CA GLU A 189 -17.47 16.69 -0.91
C GLU A 189 -15.96 16.93 -0.81
N ILE A 190 -15.21 15.94 -0.34
CA ILE A 190 -13.76 16.01 -0.16
C ILE A 190 -13.09 15.18 -1.24
N SER A 191 -12.27 15.79 -2.08
CA SER A 191 -11.67 15.15 -3.25
C SER A 191 -10.17 15.38 -3.32
N ASN A 192 -9.49 14.51 -4.07
CA ASN A 192 -8.06 14.57 -4.36
C ASN A 192 -7.16 14.68 -3.11
N PRO A 193 -7.36 13.87 -2.05
CA PRO A 193 -6.50 13.89 -0.88
C PRO A 193 -5.11 13.33 -1.19
N PHE A 194 -4.07 14.13 -0.94
CA PHE A 194 -2.69 13.70 -1.10
C PHE A 194 -1.74 14.38 -0.11
N SER A 195 -0.60 13.75 0.14
CA SER A 195 0.58 14.35 0.77
C SER A 195 1.81 14.08 -0.08
N ARG A 196 2.92 14.71 0.28
CA ARG A 196 4.23 14.48 -0.32
C ARG A 196 5.00 13.49 0.54
N ALA A 197 5.75 12.60 -0.11
CA ALA A 197 6.71 11.77 0.58
C ALA A 197 7.68 12.63 1.40
N THR A 198 8.12 12.11 2.54
CA THR A 198 9.06 12.79 3.42
C THR A 198 10.43 12.14 3.37
N LEU A 199 11.47 12.90 3.71
CA LEU A 199 12.78 12.33 3.98
C LEU A 199 12.74 11.50 5.28
N PRO A 200 13.68 10.54 5.45
CA PRO A 200 13.87 9.88 6.75
C PRO A 200 14.05 10.93 7.87
N ASN A 201 13.38 10.72 9.00
CA ASN A 201 13.39 11.59 10.18
C ASN A 201 12.81 13.00 9.97
N ALA A 202 12.03 13.25 8.92
CA ALA A 202 11.30 14.51 8.80
C ALA A 202 10.31 14.65 9.97
N PRO A 203 10.31 15.77 10.71
CA PRO A 203 9.44 15.94 11.87
C PRO A 203 7.99 16.26 11.48
N VAL A 204 7.77 16.70 10.24
CA VAL A 204 6.48 17.24 9.77
C VAL A 204 6.20 16.88 8.31
N ALA A 205 4.92 16.89 7.93
CA ALA A 205 4.45 16.78 6.54
C ALA A 205 3.22 17.67 6.28
N GLY A 206 2.95 17.94 5.01
CA GLY A 206 1.76 18.67 4.57
C GLY A 206 0.72 17.75 3.90
N GLY A 207 -0.55 17.87 4.26
CA GLY A 207 -1.69 17.22 3.61
C GLY A 207 -2.53 18.21 2.82
N PHE A 208 -3.01 17.78 1.66
CA PHE A 208 -3.66 18.61 0.65
C PHE A 208 -4.89 17.89 0.11
N MET A 209 -5.93 18.64 -0.25
CA MET A 209 -7.21 18.14 -0.76
C MET A 209 -8.08 19.31 -1.23
N THR A 210 -9.21 19.00 -1.86
CA THR A 210 -10.24 19.99 -2.20
C THR A 210 -11.52 19.65 -1.46
N ILE A 211 -12.11 20.62 -0.77
CA ILE A 211 -13.37 20.46 -0.02
C ILE A 211 -14.42 21.37 -0.66
N THR A 212 -15.51 20.80 -1.16
CA THR A 212 -16.65 21.51 -1.72
C THR A 212 -17.85 21.36 -0.80
N ASN A 213 -18.47 22.46 -0.40
CA ASN A 213 -19.72 22.45 0.36
C ASN A 213 -20.89 22.70 -0.60
N THR A 214 -21.69 21.67 -0.87
CA THR A 214 -22.90 21.73 -1.71
C THR A 214 -24.16 22.10 -0.92
N GLY A 215 -24.01 22.33 0.39
CA GLY A 215 -25.07 22.65 1.33
C GLY A 215 -25.48 24.12 1.31
N LYS A 216 -26.47 24.44 2.16
CA LYS A 216 -27.04 25.79 2.31
C LYS A 216 -26.47 26.57 3.51
N ALA A 217 -25.70 25.92 4.37
CA ALA A 217 -25.05 26.51 5.53
C ALA A 217 -23.53 26.30 5.43
N ALA A 218 -22.75 27.23 5.98
CA ALA A 218 -21.31 27.05 6.11
C ALA A 218 -20.98 25.93 7.10
N ASP A 219 -19.86 25.26 6.87
CA ASP A 219 -19.25 24.33 7.83
C ASP A 219 -17.81 24.78 8.10
N ARG A 220 -17.13 24.14 9.05
CA ARG A 220 -15.76 24.47 9.43
C ARG A 220 -14.95 23.21 9.70
N LEU A 221 -13.79 23.09 9.04
CA LEU A 221 -12.80 22.07 9.36
C LEU A 221 -12.02 22.51 10.60
N ILE A 222 -12.32 21.89 11.75
CA ILE A 222 -11.78 22.28 13.06
C ILE A 222 -10.65 21.36 13.54
N GLY A 223 -10.43 20.22 12.89
CA GLY A 223 -9.37 19.31 13.27
C GLY A 223 -9.07 18.23 12.25
N ALA A 224 -7.93 17.57 12.44
CA ALA A 224 -7.57 16.36 11.74
C ALA A 224 -6.77 15.42 12.68
N ALA A 225 -6.77 14.13 12.38
CA ALA A 225 -6.00 13.13 13.12
C ALA A 225 -5.52 12.00 12.19
N SER A 226 -4.36 11.44 12.51
CA SER A 226 -3.81 10.27 11.82
C SER A 226 -2.82 9.54 12.74
N ASP A 227 -2.79 8.21 12.66
CA ASP A 227 -1.92 7.38 13.51
C ASP A 227 -0.44 7.62 13.27
N VAL A 228 -0.07 8.12 12.08
CA VAL A 228 1.34 8.38 11.69
C VAL A 228 1.93 9.66 12.29
N ALA A 229 1.10 10.49 12.94
CA ALA A 229 1.51 11.76 13.55
C ALA A 229 1.17 11.80 15.05
N GLY A 230 1.86 12.64 15.81
CA GLY A 230 1.52 12.92 17.20
C GLY A 230 0.26 13.77 17.31
N HIS A 231 0.12 14.78 16.44
CA HIS A 231 -1.08 15.59 16.26
C HIS A 231 -1.11 16.19 14.85
N MET A 232 -2.26 16.71 14.44
CA MET A 232 -2.39 17.44 13.18
C MET A 232 -3.09 18.77 13.39
N GLU A 233 -2.69 19.75 12.59
CA GLU A 233 -3.16 21.13 12.67
C GLU A 233 -3.64 21.61 11.29
N VAL A 234 -4.54 22.59 11.26
CA VAL A 234 -4.96 23.25 10.00
C VAL A 234 -4.20 24.55 9.85
N HIS A 235 -3.43 24.69 8.78
CA HIS A 235 -2.53 25.82 8.57
C HIS A 235 -2.89 26.61 7.33
N GLU A 236 -2.52 27.87 7.32
CA GLU A 236 -2.51 28.73 6.14
C GLU A 236 -1.12 29.28 5.87
N MET A 237 -0.88 29.69 4.63
CA MET A 237 0.27 30.52 4.25
C MET A 237 -0.25 31.93 3.96
N ALA A 238 0.14 32.89 4.79
CA ALA A 238 -0.24 34.29 4.63
C ALA A 238 0.99 35.18 4.51
N MET A 239 0.91 36.25 3.71
CA MET A 239 1.94 37.29 3.70
C MET A 239 1.83 38.15 4.95
N ASN A 240 2.93 38.27 5.69
CA ASN A 240 3.10 39.27 6.73
C ASN A 240 4.23 40.21 6.28
N GLY A 241 3.84 41.31 5.62
CA GLY A 241 4.77 42.13 4.83
C GLY A 241 5.33 41.33 3.66
N ASP A 242 6.66 41.32 3.52
CA ASP A 242 7.36 40.61 2.43
C ASP A 242 7.65 39.13 2.75
N VAL A 243 7.23 38.63 3.92
CA VAL A 243 7.51 37.26 4.39
C VAL A 243 6.26 36.40 4.31
N MET A 244 6.36 35.27 3.61
CA MET A 244 5.33 34.24 3.64
C MET A 244 5.44 33.46 4.96
N GLN A 245 4.43 33.59 5.82
CA GLN A 245 4.37 32.94 7.13
C GLN A 245 3.34 31.82 7.11
N MET A 246 3.74 30.68 7.67
CA MET A 246 2.85 29.56 7.96
C MET A 246 2.21 29.81 9.33
N ARG A 247 0.88 29.71 9.41
CA ARG A 247 0.12 29.98 10.63
C ARG A 247 -0.97 28.94 10.85
N GLU A 248 -1.05 28.41 12.07
CA GLU A 248 -2.15 27.58 12.53
C GLU A 248 -3.46 28.38 12.62
N LEU A 249 -4.54 27.81 12.10
CA LEU A 249 -5.91 28.30 12.23
C LEU A 249 -6.60 27.62 13.42
N LYS A 250 -6.41 28.17 14.62
CA LYS A 250 -6.97 27.61 15.87
C LYS A 250 -8.49 27.52 15.89
N ASP A 251 -9.14 28.45 15.21
CA ASP A 251 -10.61 28.45 15.11
C ASP A 251 -11.09 27.48 14.03
N GLY A 252 -10.21 26.90 13.21
CA GLY A 252 -10.53 26.05 12.06
C GLY A 252 -10.73 26.80 10.74
N LEU A 253 -10.78 26.05 9.64
CA LEU A 253 -10.94 26.55 8.27
C LEU A 253 -12.41 26.52 7.84
N GLU A 254 -12.98 27.69 7.58
CA GLU A 254 -14.37 27.82 7.12
C GLU A 254 -14.54 27.32 5.68
N ILE A 255 -15.61 26.55 5.45
CA ILE A 255 -16.06 26.06 4.14
C ILE A 255 -17.46 26.64 3.87
N PRO A 256 -17.56 27.82 3.22
CA PRO A 256 -18.84 28.49 3.01
C PRO A 256 -19.82 27.66 2.18
N ALA A 257 -21.12 27.89 2.40
CA ALA A 257 -22.18 27.25 1.62
C ALA A 257 -22.01 27.51 0.12
N GLY A 258 -22.07 26.47 -0.70
CA GLY A 258 -21.91 26.56 -2.15
C GLY A 258 -20.48 26.84 -2.63
N ALA A 259 -19.49 26.85 -1.74
CA ALA A 259 -18.10 27.18 -2.08
C ALA A 259 -17.18 25.95 -2.06
N THR A 260 -16.06 26.09 -2.78
CA THR A 260 -14.97 25.12 -2.78
C THR A 260 -13.72 25.76 -2.18
N VAL A 261 -13.15 25.11 -1.17
CA VAL A 261 -11.89 25.49 -0.53
C VAL A 261 -10.82 24.47 -0.90
N THR A 262 -9.69 24.95 -1.40
CA THR A 262 -8.58 24.09 -1.83
C THR A 262 -7.41 24.18 -0.86
N LEU A 263 -7.06 23.05 -0.25
CA LEU A 263 -5.85 22.87 0.52
C LEU A 263 -4.74 22.44 -0.45
N LYS A 264 -3.74 23.29 -0.66
CA LYS A 264 -2.65 23.07 -1.62
C LYS A 264 -1.33 23.68 -1.14
N PRO A 265 -0.19 23.24 -1.67
CA PRO A 265 1.10 23.83 -1.35
C PRO A 265 1.10 25.35 -1.57
N GLY A 266 1.52 26.11 -0.55
CA GLY A 266 1.53 27.58 -0.58
C GLY A 266 0.20 28.26 -0.24
N SER A 267 -0.80 27.52 0.25
CA SER A 267 -2.09 28.03 0.70
C SER A 267 -2.52 27.28 1.99
N PHE A 268 -3.80 27.02 2.17
CA PHE A 268 -4.27 26.16 3.26
C PHE A 268 -3.71 24.75 3.13
N HIS A 269 -3.42 24.09 4.24
CA HIS A 269 -2.96 22.70 4.28
C HIS A 269 -3.18 22.09 5.66
N LEU A 270 -3.23 20.76 5.72
CA LEU A 270 -3.10 20.04 6.97
C LEU A 270 -1.61 19.91 7.30
N MET A 271 -1.23 20.17 8.54
CA MET A 271 0.13 20.02 9.02
C MET A 271 0.19 18.80 9.93
N PHE A 272 0.96 17.79 9.54
CA PHE A 272 1.26 16.63 10.38
C PHE A 272 2.44 17.01 11.28
N MET A 273 2.25 16.90 12.58
CA MET A 273 3.26 17.24 13.58
C MET A 273 3.73 15.99 14.32
N ASP A 274 5.02 15.95 14.65
CA ASP A 274 5.66 14.83 15.32
C ASP A 274 5.43 13.50 14.57
N LEU A 275 5.83 13.46 13.30
CA LEU A 275 5.75 12.24 12.49
C LEU A 275 6.49 11.09 13.18
N LYS A 276 5.77 9.98 13.36
CA LYS A 276 6.29 8.75 13.98
C LYS A 276 7.09 7.91 13.00
N GLU A 277 6.75 8.02 11.72
CA GLU A 277 7.38 7.30 10.61
C GLU A 277 7.36 8.16 9.33
N PRO A 278 8.29 7.94 8.37
CA PRO A 278 8.32 8.70 7.14
C PRO A 278 7.12 8.36 6.24
N LEU A 279 6.58 9.36 5.54
CA LEU A 279 5.58 9.15 4.49
C LEU A 279 6.29 8.66 3.22
N VAL A 280 5.96 7.45 2.77
CA VAL A 280 6.63 6.81 1.63
C VAL A 280 5.79 6.94 0.36
N GLU A 281 6.41 7.37 -0.74
CA GLU A 281 5.75 7.52 -2.04
C GLU A 281 5.06 6.21 -2.47
N GLY A 282 3.82 6.35 -2.97
CA GLY A 282 2.99 5.24 -3.42
C GLY A 282 2.23 4.52 -2.31
N GLU A 283 2.43 4.91 -1.05
CA GLU A 283 1.62 4.47 0.09
C GLU A 283 0.39 5.37 0.28
N THR A 284 -0.45 5.00 1.24
CA THR A 284 -1.65 5.73 1.61
C THR A 284 -1.76 5.74 3.13
N VAL A 285 -2.04 6.90 3.68
CA VAL A 285 -2.24 7.11 5.12
C VAL A 285 -3.71 7.43 5.37
N SER A 286 -4.32 6.85 6.39
CA SER A 286 -5.67 7.22 6.79
C SER A 286 -5.66 8.52 7.59
N VAL A 287 -6.50 9.47 7.20
CA VAL A 287 -6.68 10.76 7.88
C VAL A 287 -8.15 10.92 8.24
N THR A 288 -8.43 11.23 9.50
CA THR A 288 -9.76 11.62 9.96
C THR A 288 -9.82 13.14 10.02
N LEU A 289 -10.82 13.73 9.36
CA LEU A 289 -11.15 15.15 9.42
C LEU A 289 -12.34 15.35 10.34
N THR A 290 -12.30 16.41 11.15
CA THR A 290 -13.41 16.79 12.05
C THR A 290 -13.99 18.12 11.60
N PHE A 291 -15.26 18.08 11.17
CA PHE A 291 -16.04 19.26 10.83
C PHE A 291 -16.98 19.65 11.97
N GLU A 292 -17.14 20.96 12.19
CA GLU A 292 -17.95 21.51 13.28
C GLU A 292 -19.42 21.08 13.20
N GLN A 293 -20.01 21.05 12.00
CA GLN A 293 -21.41 20.69 11.79
C GLN A 293 -21.60 19.28 11.23
N ALA A 294 -20.84 18.91 10.20
CA ALA A 294 -21.00 17.61 9.53
C ALA A 294 -20.41 16.43 10.32
N GLY A 295 -19.55 16.69 11.31
CA GLY A 295 -18.89 15.67 12.14
C GLY A 295 -17.62 15.10 11.51
N ASP A 296 -17.29 13.85 11.86
CA ASP A 296 -16.03 13.22 11.48
C ASP A 296 -16.14 12.42 10.16
N VAL A 297 -15.07 12.48 9.37
CA VAL A 297 -14.90 11.63 8.18
C VAL A 297 -13.47 11.14 8.05
N THR A 298 -13.31 9.83 7.93
CA THR A 298 -12.02 9.20 7.65
C THR A 298 -11.87 8.97 6.16
N LEU A 299 -10.75 9.41 5.60
CA LEU A 299 -10.43 9.28 4.18
C LEU A 299 -8.98 8.82 3.96
N PRO A 300 -8.73 8.07 2.86
CA PRO A 300 -7.37 7.72 2.45
C PRO A 300 -6.67 8.94 1.85
N LEU A 301 -5.45 9.22 2.30
CA LEU A 301 -4.60 10.29 1.79
C LEU A 301 -3.37 9.68 1.09
N SER A 302 -3.31 9.86 -0.23
CA SER A 302 -2.28 9.23 -1.08
C SER A 302 -0.93 9.94 -0.96
N ILE A 303 0.17 9.20 -0.85
CA ILE A 303 1.51 9.79 -0.76
C ILE A 303 2.14 9.85 -2.16
N GLY A 304 2.25 11.05 -2.70
CA GLY A 304 2.94 11.32 -3.97
C GLY A 304 4.44 11.56 -3.78
N ALA A 305 5.16 11.77 -4.88
CA ALA A 305 6.56 12.16 -4.85
C ALA A 305 6.81 13.41 -3.98
N ILE A 306 8.05 13.58 -3.52
CA ILE A 306 8.47 14.71 -2.65
C ILE A 306 8.07 16.08 -3.26
N ASN A 307 8.02 16.20 -4.59
CA ASN A 307 7.65 17.41 -5.32
C ASN A 307 6.20 17.41 -5.87
N ALA A 308 5.35 16.47 -5.44
CA ALA A 308 3.99 16.32 -5.96
C ALA A 308 3.20 17.64 -5.86
N LYS A 309 2.47 17.94 -6.92
CA LYS A 309 1.44 18.99 -6.95
C LYS A 309 0.07 18.29 -7.01
N SER A 310 -0.99 19.00 -6.61
CA SER A 310 -2.37 18.51 -6.77
C SER A 310 -2.55 17.95 -8.19
N HIS A 311 -3.21 16.79 -8.32
CA HIS A 311 -3.55 16.18 -9.61
C HIS A 311 -4.63 17.03 -10.31
N GLY A 312 -4.24 18.22 -10.76
CA GLY A 312 -5.02 19.08 -11.62
C GLY A 312 -4.41 19.08 -13.02
N GLY A 313 -5.01 18.33 -13.93
CA GLY A 313 -4.88 18.48 -15.38
C GLY A 313 -3.53 18.11 -16.01
N HIS A 314 -3.58 17.18 -16.96
CA HIS A 314 -2.52 16.97 -17.95
C HIS A 314 -2.08 18.32 -18.56
N MET A 315 -0.87 18.76 -18.24
CA MET A 315 -0.13 19.75 -19.02
C MET A 315 1.05 19.02 -19.65
N ASN A 316 0.91 18.81 -20.95
CA ASN A 316 1.89 18.23 -21.84
C ASN A 316 3.17 19.11 -21.84
N HIS A 317 4.28 18.60 -21.28
CA HIS A 317 5.59 19.23 -21.43
C HIS A 317 6.41 18.44 -22.46
N SER A 318 6.02 18.54 -23.72
CA SER A 318 6.88 18.21 -24.85
C SER A 318 7.30 19.52 -25.54
N GLY A 319 8.42 20.07 -25.10
CA GLY A 319 9.01 21.30 -25.65
C GLY A 319 10.50 21.36 -25.37
N HIS A 320 11.23 20.28 -25.68
CA HIS A 320 12.69 20.37 -25.81
C HIS A 320 13.01 21.00 -27.17
N GLY A 321 13.49 22.24 -27.12
CA GLY A 321 14.05 22.97 -28.24
C GLY A 321 15.22 22.18 -28.84
N ASN A 322 15.07 21.83 -30.12
CA ASN A 322 16.14 21.31 -30.94
C ASN A 322 17.11 22.46 -31.24
N HIS A 323 18.35 22.35 -30.77
CA HIS A 323 19.45 23.22 -31.18
C HIS A 323 19.80 22.91 -32.65
N GLY A 324 19.32 23.76 -33.55
CA GLY A 324 19.66 23.76 -34.97
C GLY A 324 20.92 24.57 -35.24
N ASP A 325 21.98 23.82 -35.53
CA ASP A 325 23.20 24.10 -36.29
C ASP A 325 23.28 25.43 -37.09
N HIS A 326 24.40 26.14 -36.91
CA HIS A 326 24.78 27.35 -37.64
C HIS A 326 25.50 26.99 -38.94
N GLY A 327 24.74 26.89 -40.04
CA GLY A 327 25.28 26.82 -41.40
C GLY A 327 25.53 28.20 -42.00
N HIS A 328 26.80 28.59 -42.10
CA HIS A 328 27.28 29.74 -42.88
C HIS A 328 27.14 29.49 -44.40
N GLY A 329 26.80 30.53 -45.16
CA GLY A 329 26.73 30.49 -46.62
C GLY A 329 26.70 31.87 -47.29
N SER A 330 27.87 32.53 -47.28
CA SER A 330 28.43 33.41 -48.30
C SER A 330 27.68 34.68 -48.78
N LYS A 331 28.35 35.81 -48.54
CA LYS A 331 28.97 36.55 -49.65
C LYS A 331 30.47 36.63 -49.40
#